data_AF-A0A9J6ZCE9-F1
#
_entry.id   AF-A0A9J6ZCE9-F1
#
_cell.length_a   1.000
_cell.length_b   1.000
_cell.length_c   1.000
_cell.angle_alpha   90.00
_cell.angle_beta   90.00
_cell.angle_gamma   90.00
#
_symmetry.space_group_name_H-M   'P 1'
#
loop_
_entity.id
_entity.type
_entity.pdbx_description
1 polymer ?
#
loop_
_entity_poly.entity_id
_entity_poly.type
_entity_poly.pdbx_seq_one_letter_code
_entity_poly.pdbx_strand_id
1 'polypeptide(L)'
;MANLRLIVLIIMFEVLTTVLVVLGIYFGVSTFPFFDTSFTTGDPAAQTISFNATIPLNMPTLTDIKVPYTHLQSGTQSWVILSIILSAVFVVLQSFVRGMYLGGLKGWVQQQKTVPLLYCGRKYFKGMLAWSIFQLIIGFLTFLLAAAFFPLALILIICLIFFSLTPYLIVLQEIPFSEALSKSPQKFTRYFWSMFPLALLALLLTFIISLTKLITSPWGYALPLVTYALVGNWLVGEFVQLLIVKLQGSNEKIPEQQFQKVDTSRISIFVTILLIPILVTVGIVSTSGKYLSVFDLGNKDRFEGISYNANFSDIFYISDQRYTAYEWQSGDYYIDMKLPDLSSNQKPQQLRGIADITWQINEEVRTVNGNTTNIDVQPFLRESKLLYRLVQETALDGTKYYSTLNGSASIIQGSEHALEPLSVQVMVSGDGNNIFVFQYPSNLDISQVFNVSNDGQFLIPRTSHVNPMYINTYWFSKERTIDEVFELLKSKNKSNDVTSLNKIYIALAVAMQEADGNMVSNILEILKRENIDVNAPNWRESEWTDYLRNQYEGASLQRILDFVTKVGTQFSYGATEVIEKSNETITTYFIKVPFPNDTLTIQFEENKEDGRMLSITVID
;
A
#
# COMPACT_ATOMS: atom_id res chain seq x y z
N MET A 1 -33.53 24.58 -2.76
CA MET A 1 -32.64 25.69 -3.18
C MET A 1 -31.52 25.93 -2.17
N ALA A 2 -31.81 26.37 -0.93
CA ALA A 2 -30.80 26.48 0.14
C ALA A 2 -30.14 25.12 0.47
N ASN A 3 -30.94 24.05 0.48
CA ASN A 3 -30.48 22.68 0.68
C ASN A 3 -29.39 22.24 -0.34
N LEU A 4 -29.56 22.55 -1.64
CA LEU A 4 -28.58 22.22 -2.69
C LEU A 4 -27.22 22.92 -2.47
N ARG A 5 -27.22 24.16 -1.97
CA ARG A 5 -25.97 24.90 -1.64
C ARG A 5 -25.23 24.29 -0.45
N LEU A 6 -25.94 23.68 0.49
CA LEU A 6 -25.33 22.95 1.62
C LEU A 6 -24.72 21.63 1.15
N ILE A 7 -25.40 20.91 0.25
CA ILE A 7 -24.86 19.69 -0.38
C ILE A 7 -23.57 20.01 -1.15
N VAL A 8 -23.57 21.07 -1.97
CA VAL A 8 -22.35 21.51 -2.68
C VAL A 8 -21.24 21.90 -1.71
N LEU A 9 -21.55 22.55 -0.59
CA LEU A 9 -20.56 22.88 0.45
C LEU A 9 -19.92 21.62 1.05
N ILE A 10 -20.73 20.59 1.35
CA ILE A 10 -20.24 19.29 1.84
C ILE A 10 -19.31 18.65 0.80
N ILE A 11 -19.78 18.49 -0.44
CA ILE A 11 -19.01 17.84 -1.51
C ILE A 11 -17.70 18.61 -1.76
N MET A 12 -17.76 19.95 -1.82
CA MET A 12 -16.57 20.78 -2.02
C MET A 12 -15.55 20.59 -0.90
N PHE A 13 -16.00 20.51 0.36
CA PHE A 13 -15.11 20.28 1.48
C PHE A 13 -14.48 18.88 1.43
N GLU A 14 -15.26 17.84 1.17
CA GLU A 14 -14.75 16.46 1.05
C GLU A 14 -13.73 16.32 -0.08
N VAL A 15 -13.98 16.94 -1.24
CA VAL A 15 -13.05 16.96 -2.37
C VAL A 15 -11.77 17.72 -2.03
N LEU A 16 -11.87 18.85 -1.32
CA LEU A 16 -10.70 19.58 -0.83
C LEU A 16 -9.88 18.73 0.14
N THR A 17 -10.54 18.00 1.05
CA THR A 17 -9.89 17.05 1.95
C THR A 17 -9.17 15.95 1.17
N THR A 18 -9.80 15.35 0.15
CA THR A 18 -9.16 14.39 -0.76
C THR A 18 -7.89 14.95 -1.37
N VAL A 19 -7.94 16.17 -1.94
CA VAL A 19 -6.77 16.81 -2.54
C VAL A 19 -5.65 16.99 -1.51
N LEU A 20 -5.97 17.49 -0.31
CA LEU A 20 -4.99 17.73 0.74
C LEU A 20 -4.36 16.43 1.27
N VAL A 21 -5.14 15.36 1.42
CA VAL A 21 -4.62 14.04 1.83
C VAL A 21 -3.64 13.51 0.79
N VAL A 22 -3.99 13.57 -0.50
CA VAL A 22 -3.13 13.09 -1.59
C VAL A 22 -1.85 13.92 -1.74
N LEU A 23 -1.94 15.25 -1.60
CA LEU A 23 -0.76 16.11 -1.50
C LEU A 23 0.09 15.74 -0.29
N GLY A 24 -0.54 15.47 0.86
CA GLY A 24 0.12 15.01 2.07
C GLY A 24 0.97 13.77 1.82
N ILE A 25 0.39 12.73 1.20
CA ILE A 25 1.11 11.48 0.85
C ILE A 25 2.34 11.79 0.00
N TYR A 26 2.19 12.61 -1.04
CA TYR A 26 3.29 13.01 -1.91
C TYR A 26 4.42 13.73 -1.16
N PHE A 27 4.08 14.64 -0.24
CA PHE A 27 5.06 15.40 0.55
C PHE A 27 5.56 14.68 1.81
N GLY A 28 4.98 13.53 2.17
CA GLY A 28 5.26 12.82 3.42
C GLY A 28 4.72 13.50 4.68
N VAL A 29 3.64 14.25 4.50
CA VAL A 29 2.89 14.97 5.54
C VAL A 29 1.53 14.31 5.69
N SER A 30 0.97 14.41 6.87
CA SER A 30 -0.31 13.81 7.16
C SER A 30 -1.28 14.80 7.80
N THR A 31 -2.56 14.61 7.51
CA THR A 31 -3.64 15.51 7.90
C THR A 31 -4.57 14.81 8.90
N PHE A 32 -4.40 15.07 10.19
CA PHE A 32 -5.30 14.55 11.24
C PHE A 32 -6.66 15.29 11.15
N PRO A 33 -7.80 14.61 11.38
CA PRO A 33 -7.98 13.19 11.71
C PRO A 33 -8.13 12.24 10.49
N PHE A 34 -7.88 12.70 9.27
CA PHE A 34 -8.14 11.97 8.01
C PHE A 34 -7.01 10.99 7.66
N PHE A 35 -6.59 10.21 8.66
CA PHE A 35 -5.68 9.11 8.46
C PHE A 35 -6.47 7.91 7.97
N ASP A 36 -6.25 7.55 6.71
CA ASP A 36 -6.49 6.19 6.27
C ASP A 36 -5.40 5.32 6.93
N THR A 37 -5.66 4.80 8.13
CA THR A 37 -4.81 3.78 8.79
C THR A 37 -4.94 2.42 8.11
N SER A 38 -5.06 2.38 6.79
CA SER A 38 -5.44 1.17 6.06
C SER A 38 -4.47 0.82 4.95
N PHE A 39 -3.16 0.99 5.16
CA PHE A 39 -2.11 0.28 4.39
C PHE A 39 -0.82 0.09 5.20
N THR A 40 -0.90 0.09 6.54
CA THR A 40 0.26 -0.30 7.36
C THR A 40 0.46 -1.81 7.25
N THR A 41 1.67 -2.20 6.85
CA THR A 41 2.23 -3.53 6.62
C THR A 41 2.26 -4.43 7.87
N GLY A 42 1.13 -4.59 8.55
CA GLY A 42 1.06 -5.38 9.76
C GLY A 42 -0.36 -5.82 10.04
N ASP A 43 -0.58 -7.13 9.84
CA ASP A 43 -1.72 -7.92 10.29
C ASP A 43 -2.93 -8.03 9.31
N PRO A 44 -3.07 -9.17 8.59
CA PRO A 44 -4.23 -9.45 7.75
C PRO A 44 -5.54 -9.58 8.55
N ALA A 45 -5.48 -9.72 9.88
CA ALA A 45 -6.67 -9.79 10.73
C ALA A 45 -7.44 -8.45 10.86
N ALA A 46 -6.82 -7.31 10.52
CA ALA A 46 -7.45 -5.98 10.61
C ALA A 46 -8.14 -5.53 9.31
N GLN A 47 -7.92 -6.22 8.18
CA GLN A 47 -8.57 -5.94 6.89
C GLN A 47 -9.94 -6.61 6.75
N THR A 48 -10.70 -6.72 7.83
CA THR A 48 -12.10 -7.09 7.68
C THR A 48 -12.80 -5.98 6.91
N ILE A 49 -13.62 -6.37 5.93
CA ILE A 49 -14.66 -5.54 5.31
C ILE A 49 -15.52 -4.97 6.46
N SER A 50 -15.08 -3.87 7.06
CA SER A 50 -15.69 -3.38 8.29
C SER A 50 -16.92 -2.59 7.88
N PHE A 51 -18.10 -3.14 8.09
CA PHE A 51 -19.34 -2.40 7.90
C PHE A 51 -19.43 -1.30 8.97
N ASN A 52 -19.75 -0.07 8.55
CA ASN A 52 -19.80 1.06 9.48
C ASN A 52 -21.23 1.58 9.53
N ALA A 53 -21.80 1.57 10.72
CA ALA A 53 -23.05 2.24 11.02
C ALA A 53 -22.72 3.42 11.95
N THR A 54 -22.90 4.64 11.45
CA THR A 54 -22.58 5.86 12.18
C THR A 54 -23.73 6.83 12.15
N ILE A 55 -23.97 7.51 13.27
CA ILE A 55 -24.96 8.58 13.33
C ILE A 55 -24.25 9.86 12.86
N PRO A 56 -24.69 10.53 11.77
CA PRO A 56 -24.13 11.80 11.33
C PRO A 56 -24.51 12.87 12.36
N LEU A 57 -23.71 13.00 13.41
CA LEU A 57 -23.92 13.99 14.46
C LEU A 57 -23.47 15.38 14.02
N ASN A 58 -22.80 15.51 12.88
CA ASN A 58 -22.17 16.75 12.42
C ASN A 58 -22.49 17.00 10.93
N MET A 59 -21.62 17.72 10.23
CA MET A 59 -21.60 17.72 8.77
C MET A 59 -21.27 16.29 8.28
N PRO A 60 -21.99 15.71 7.30
CA PRO A 60 -21.66 14.41 6.73
C PRO A 60 -20.25 14.43 6.13
N THR A 61 -19.40 13.49 6.54
CA THR A 61 -18.03 13.32 6.05
C THR A 61 -17.75 11.87 5.60
N LEU A 62 -16.90 11.66 4.59
CA LEU A 62 -16.55 10.30 4.16
C LEU A 62 -15.87 9.48 5.26
N THR A 63 -15.20 10.13 6.22
CA THR A 63 -14.67 9.48 7.43
C THR A 63 -15.74 8.79 8.26
N ASP A 64 -16.97 9.30 8.30
CA ASP A 64 -18.04 8.72 9.12
C ASP A 64 -18.33 7.27 8.66
N ILE A 65 -18.32 7.03 7.35
CA ILE A 65 -18.55 5.71 6.77
C ILE A 65 -17.24 4.93 6.49
N LYS A 66 -16.09 5.47 6.90
CA LYS A 66 -14.72 5.00 6.60
C LYS A 66 -14.50 4.70 5.12
N VAL A 67 -14.95 5.60 4.25
CA VAL A 67 -14.56 5.56 2.84
C VAL A 67 -13.19 6.25 2.73
N PRO A 68 -12.16 5.57 2.20
CA PRO A 68 -10.83 6.16 2.08
C PRO A 68 -10.85 7.35 1.11
N TYR A 69 -10.06 8.37 1.42
CA TYR A 69 -9.99 9.57 0.58
C TYR A 69 -9.14 9.35 -0.67
N THR A 70 -8.31 8.31 -0.69
CA THR A 70 -7.44 7.98 -1.82
C THR A 70 -7.14 6.48 -1.88
N HIS A 71 -6.74 6.03 -3.07
CA HIS A 71 -6.26 4.67 -3.31
C HIS A 71 -4.72 4.58 -3.22
N LEU A 72 -4.03 5.70 -2.96
CA LEU A 72 -2.58 5.74 -2.81
C LEU A 72 -2.18 5.23 -1.43
N GLN A 73 -1.08 4.49 -1.38
CA GLN A 73 -0.50 3.98 -0.14
C GLN A 73 0.19 5.10 0.62
N SER A 74 -0.10 5.19 1.92
CA SER A 74 0.56 6.14 2.81
C SER A 74 1.78 5.49 3.47
N GLY A 75 2.93 6.16 3.34
CA GLY A 75 4.17 5.77 4.00
C GLY A 75 4.33 6.40 5.39
N THR A 76 5.41 6.05 6.09
CA THR A 76 5.72 6.67 7.39
C THR A 76 5.89 8.19 7.28
N GLN A 77 5.53 8.95 8.29
CA GLN A 77 5.58 10.41 8.20
C GLN A 77 7.01 10.90 8.36
N SER A 78 7.45 11.80 7.48
CA SER A 78 8.80 12.37 7.57
C SER A 78 8.84 13.75 8.19
N TRP A 79 7.76 14.54 8.07
CA TRP A 79 7.71 15.91 8.56
C TRP A 79 6.61 16.09 9.62
N VAL A 80 6.83 15.49 10.80
CA VAL A 80 5.86 15.50 11.92
C VAL A 80 5.40 16.92 12.28
N ILE A 81 6.32 17.90 12.33
CA ILE A 81 5.99 19.30 12.66
C ILE A 81 5.04 19.90 11.61
N LEU A 82 5.32 19.67 10.32
CA LEU A 82 4.47 20.16 9.24
C LEU A 82 3.11 19.47 9.25
N SER A 83 3.05 18.18 9.59
CA SER A 83 1.79 17.45 9.80
C SER A 83 0.96 18.07 10.91
N ILE A 84 1.57 18.46 12.04
CA ILE A 84 0.88 19.14 13.15
C ILE A 84 0.32 20.49 12.68
N ILE A 85 1.13 21.29 11.99
CA ILE A 85 0.69 22.61 11.47
C ILE A 85 -0.47 22.45 10.48
N LEU A 86 -0.33 21.54 9.51
CA LEU A 86 -1.33 21.31 8.48
C LEU A 86 -2.64 20.78 9.09
N SER A 87 -2.53 19.88 10.09
CA SER A 87 -3.68 19.38 10.83
C SER A 87 -4.38 20.48 11.64
N ALA A 88 -3.63 21.39 12.27
CA ALA A 88 -4.19 22.53 12.98
C ALA A 88 -4.94 23.50 12.04
N VAL A 89 -4.34 23.80 10.88
CA VAL A 89 -5.00 24.59 9.82
C VAL A 89 -6.27 23.90 9.34
N PHE A 90 -6.22 22.57 9.19
CA PHE A 90 -7.38 21.79 8.78
C PHE A 90 -8.51 21.83 9.81
N VAL A 91 -8.22 21.67 11.10
CA VAL A 91 -9.21 21.80 12.18
C VAL A 91 -9.86 23.19 12.18
N VAL A 92 -9.09 24.24 11.93
CA VAL A 92 -9.60 25.60 11.78
C VAL A 92 -10.57 25.70 10.59
N LEU A 93 -10.18 25.17 9.43
CA LEU A 93 -11.01 25.17 8.23
C LEU A 93 -12.31 24.37 8.43
N GLN A 94 -12.21 23.16 8.96
CA GLN A 94 -13.35 22.29 9.27
C GLN A 94 -14.33 22.98 10.22
N SER A 95 -13.82 23.65 11.26
CA SER A 95 -14.65 24.38 12.22
C SER A 95 -15.40 25.55 11.57
N PHE A 96 -14.76 26.24 10.63
CA PHE A 96 -15.40 27.31 9.85
C PHE A 96 -16.51 26.77 8.93
N VAL A 97 -16.22 25.72 8.17
CA VAL A 97 -17.19 25.07 7.25
C VAL A 97 -18.37 24.48 8.03
N ARG A 98 -18.13 23.86 9.18
CA ARG A 98 -19.19 23.36 10.07
C ARG A 98 -20.13 24.48 10.55
N GLY A 99 -19.58 25.66 10.84
CA GLY A 99 -20.36 26.86 11.16
C GLY A 99 -21.20 27.36 9.98
N MET A 100 -20.65 27.34 8.76
CA MET A 100 -21.39 27.65 7.53
C MET A 100 -22.55 26.66 7.33
N TYR A 101 -22.28 25.36 7.47
CA TYR A 101 -23.23 24.28 7.26
C TYR A 101 -24.39 24.32 8.27
N LEU A 102 -24.11 24.25 9.57
CA LEU A 102 -25.17 24.23 10.60
C LEU A 102 -25.94 25.56 10.65
N GLY A 103 -25.25 26.68 10.46
CA GLY A 103 -25.89 28.00 10.40
C GLY A 103 -26.81 28.16 9.18
N GLY A 104 -26.41 27.59 8.04
CA GLY A 104 -27.21 27.52 6.82
C GLY A 104 -28.42 26.60 6.97
N LEU A 105 -28.23 25.46 7.64
CA LEU A 105 -29.29 24.48 7.90
C LEU A 105 -30.34 25.04 8.88
N LYS A 106 -29.93 25.77 9.93
CA LYS A 106 -30.86 26.54 10.79
C LYS A 106 -31.76 27.48 9.98
N GLY A 107 -31.17 28.27 9.09
CA GLY A 107 -31.93 29.24 8.27
C GLY A 107 -32.91 28.58 7.30
N TRP A 108 -32.51 27.43 6.75
CA TRP A 108 -33.37 26.63 5.89
C TRP A 108 -34.54 26.00 6.67
N VAL A 109 -34.29 25.38 7.82
CA VAL A 109 -35.34 24.71 8.62
C VAL A 109 -36.32 25.71 9.22
N GLN A 110 -35.86 26.87 9.72
CA GLN A 110 -36.72 27.84 10.41
C GLN A 110 -37.58 28.70 9.49
N GLN A 111 -37.03 29.17 8.37
CA GLN A 111 -37.68 30.19 7.54
C GLN A 111 -37.76 29.82 6.06
N GLN A 112 -37.23 28.65 5.67
CA GLN A 112 -37.03 28.25 4.27
C GLN A 112 -36.24 29.31 3.45
N LYS A 113 -35.43 30.13 4.12
CA LYS A 113 -34.68 31.23 3.47
C LYS A 113 -33.26 30.81 3.13
N THR A 114 -32.76 31.39 2.03
CA THR A 114 -31.36 31.34 1.63
C THR A 114 -30.56 32.35 2.45
N VAL A 115 -29.64 31.84 3.27
CA VAL A 115 -28.76 32.67 4.13
C VAL A 115 -27.34 32.75 3.56
N PRO A 116 -26.61 33.85 3.80
CA PRO A 116 -25.22 33.98 3.36
C PRO A 116 -24.29 33.06 4.17
N LEU A 117 -23.87 31.94 3.56
CA LEU A 117 -23.08 30.88 4.23
C LEU A 117 -21.78 31.41 4.86
N LEU A 118 -21.03 32.27 4.17
CA LEU A 118 -19.77 32.85 4.69
C LEU A 118 -19.99 33.65 5.98
N TYR A 119 -21.12 34.36 6.08
CA TYR A 119 -21.47 35.08 7.29
C TYR A 119 -21.81 34.10 8.43
N CYS A 120 -22.56 33.03 8.14
CA CYS A 120 -22.83 31.97 9.11
C CYS A 120 -21.53 31.34 9.64
N GLY A 121 -20.57 31.08 8.76
CA GLY A 121 -19.23 30.63 9.11
C GLY A 121 -18.57 31.59 10.12
N ARG A 122 -18.46 32.88 9.78
CA ARG A 122 -17.88 33.90 10.67
C ARG A 122 -18.60 34.01 12.02
N LYS A 123 -19.93 34.01 12.01
CA LYS A 123 -20.76 34.15 13.23
C LYS A 123 -20.52 33.00 14.21
N TYR A 124 -20.48 31.75 13.72
CA TYR A 124 -20.41 30.56 14.57
C TYR A 124 -18.99 29.98 14.73
N PHE A 125 -18.00 30.52 14.02
CA PHE A 125 -16.62 30.00 13.99
C PHE A 125 -16.02 29.79 15.38
N LYS A 126 -16.09 30.79 16.26
CA LYS A 126 -15.49 30.70 17.61
C LYS A 126 -16.08 29.54 18.43
N GLY A 127 -17.40 29.35 18.38
CA GLY A 127 -18.07 28.26 19.07
C GLY A 127 -17.74 26.89 18.48
N MET A 128 -17.69 26.79 17.15
CA MET A 128 -17.33 25.56 16.45
C MET A 128 -15.87 25.17 16.68
N LEU A 129 -14.96 26.14 16.69
CA LEU A 129 -13.54 25.90 16.96
C LEU A 129 -13.33 25.39 18.39
N ALA A 130 -13.98 26.01 19.38
CA ALA A 130 -13.93 25.54 20.77
C ALA A 130 -14.44 24.10 20.90
N TRP A 131 -15.52 23.75 20.20
CA TRP A 131 -16.04 22.40 20.16
C TRP A 131 -15.07 21.42 19.49
N SER A 132 -14.47 21.76 18.34
CA SER A 132 -13.49 20.91 17.68
C SER A 132 -12.24 20.67 18.54
N ILE A 133 -11.74 21.70 19.22
CA ILE A 133 -10.61 21.58 20.17
C ILE A 133 -11.00 20.66 21.34
N PHE A 134 -12.21 20.82 21.89
CA PHE A 134 -12.71 19.94 22.95
C PHE A 134 -12.79 18.49 22.47
N GLN A 135 -13.35 18.22 21.28
CA GLN A 135 -13.42 16.89 20.70
C GLN A 135 -12.02 16.28 20.49
N LEU A 136 -11.04 17.08 20.05
CA LEU A 136 -9.66 16.62 19.84
C LEU A 136 -8.98 16.25 21.16
N ILE A 137 -9.09 17.09 22.20
CA ILE A 137 -8.48 16.82 23.51
C ILE A 137 -9.09 15.56 24.15
N ILE A 138 -10.42 15.45 24.17
CA ILE A 138 -11.08 14.27 24.75
C ILE A 138 -10.85 13.03 23.89
N GLY A 139 -10.83 13.15 22.56
CA GLY A 139 -10.50 12.06 21.65
C GLY A 139 -9.09 11.52 21.87
N PHE A 140 -8.10 12.41 22.02
CA PHE A 140 -6.73 12.04 22.36
C PHE A 140 -6.65 11.36 23.73
N LEU A 141 -7.34 11.89 24.74
CA LEU A 141 -7.43 11.26 26.06
C LEU A 141 -8.07 9.86 25.99
N THR A 142 -9.14 9.72 25.22
CA THR A 142 -9.83 8.44 24.98
C THR A 142 -8.88 7.42 24.35
N PHE A 143 -8.08 7.85 23.36
CA PHE A 143 -7.09 7.00 22.71
C PHE A 143 -6.01 6.51 23.68
N LEU A 144 -5.42 7.41 24.47
CA LEU A 144 -4.42 7.04 25.48
C LEU A 144 -5.00 6.08 26.53
N LEU A 145 -6.23 6.32 26.96
CA LEU A 145 -6.93 5.44 27.89
C LEU A 145 -7.29 4.09 27.27
N ALA A 146 -7.60 4.03 25.98
CA ALA A 146 -7.92 2.76 25.33
C ALA A 146 -6.70 1.83 25.31
N ALA A 147 -5.52 2.41 25.07
CA ALA A 147 -4.24 1.68 25.10
C ALA A 147 -3.85 1.24 26.51
N ALA A 148 -4.09 2.06 27.54
CA ALA A 148 -3.71 1.74 28.91
C ALA A 148 -4.75 0.91 29.67
N PHE A 149 -6.05 1.22 29.49
CA PHE A 149 -7.17 0.64 30.22
C PHE A 149 -8.52 0.84 29.48
N PHE A 150 -8.79 -0.06 28.53
CA PHE A 150 -9.97 -0.03 27.65
C PHE A 150 -11.32 0.32 28.32
N PRO A 151 -11.69 -0.21 29.50
CA PRO A 151 -12.99 0.10 30.11
C PRO A 151 -13.21 1.59 30.40
N LEU A 152 -12.16 2.34 30.75
CA LEU A 152 -12.29 3.77 31.05
C LEU A 152 -12.43 4.60 29.77
N ALA A 153 -11.80 4.15 28.67
CA ALA A 153 -12.05 4.73 27.36
C ALA A 153 -13.52 4.53 26.93
N LEU A 154 -14.10 3.35 27.16
CA LEU A 154 -15.52 3.09 26.87
C LEU A 154 -16.44 4.02 27.68
N ILE A 155 -16.17 4.21 28.97
CA ILE A 155 -16.92 5.16 29.81
C ILE A 155 -16.81 6.58 29.24
N LEU A 156 -15.62 7.01 28.84
CA LEU A 156 -15.40 8.35 28.29
C LEU A 156 -16.15 8.56 26.96
N ILE A 157 -16.20 7.54 26.08
CA ILE A 157 -17.01 7.55 24.85
C ILE A 157 -18.50 7.71 25.19
N ILE A 158 -19.01 6.94 26.15
CA ILE A 158 -20.41 7.06 26.60
C ILE A 158 -20.68 8.46 27.14
N CYS A 159 -19.77 9.03 27.95
CA CYS A 159 -19.87 10.39 28.43
C CYS A 159 -19.92 11.42 27.29
N LEU A 160 -19.07 11.28 26.26
CA LEU A 160 -19.04 12.18 25.10
C LEU A 160 -20.37 12.22 24.33
N ILE A 161 -21.11 11.11 24.26
CA ILE A 161 -22.41 11.05 23.57
C ILE A 161 -23.40 12.06 24.16
N PHE A 162 -23.40 12.28 25.49
CA PHE A 162 -24.26 13.27 26.14
C PHE A 162 -23.94 14.73 25.74
N PHE A 163 -22.73 14.99 25.26
CA PHE A 163 -22.29 16.30 24.79
C PHE A 163 -22.53 16.52 23.29
N SER A 164 -23.07 15.53 22.56
CA SER A 164 -23.28 15.61 21.11
C SER A 164 -24.21 16.74 20.63
N LEU A 165 -25.09 17.27 21.49
CA LEU A 165 -25.99 18.39 21.14
C LEU A 165 -25.31 19.75 21.17
N THR A 166 -24.14 19.88 21.81
CA THR A 166 -23.40 21.14 21.97
C THR A 166 -23.31 21.98 20.68
N PRO A 167 -22.82 21.46 19.53
CA PRO A 167 -22.72 22.26 18.29
C PRO A 167 -24.08 22.75 17.78
N TYR A 168 -25.16 22.00 18.02
CA TYR A 168 -26.51 22.40 17.63
C TYR A 168 -27.06 23.48 18.53
N LEU A 169 -26.84 23.39 19.84
CA LEU A 169 -27.29 24.40 20.80
C LEU A 169 -26.60 25.75 20.56
N ILE A 170 -25.29 25.76 20.25
CA ILE A 170 -24.55 26.98 19.85
C ILE A 170 -25.25 27.70 18.71
N VAL A 171 -25.69 26.96 17.68
CA VAL A 171 -26.29 27.55 16.47
C VAL A 171 -27.76 27.91 16.67
N LEU A 172 -28.54 27.00 17.25
CA LEU A 172 -29.99 27.17 17.41
C LEU A 172 -30.32 28.25 18.43
N GLN A 173 -29.69 28.23 19.61
CA GLN A 173 -29.95 29.17 20.68
C GLN A 173 -29.03 30.40 20.65
N GLU A 174 -28.01 30.39 19.80
CA GLU A 174 -27.01 31.48 19.70
C GLU A 174 -26.26 31.75 21.01
N ILE A 175 -26.02 30.70 21.78
CA ILE A 175 -25.33 30.73 23.08
C ILE A 175 -23.82 30.41 22.92
N PRO A 176 -22.96 30.89 23.84
CA PRO A 176 -21.55 30.56 23.83
C PRO A 176 -21.29 29.07 24.11
N PHE A 177 -20.12 28.59 23.71
CA PHE A 177 -19.70 27.19 23.86
C PHE A 177 -19.86 26.65 25.30
N SER A 178 -19.43 27.41 26.31
CA SER A 178 -19.51 26.98 27.71
C SER A 178 -20.94 26.72 28.19
N GLU A 179 -21.88 27.57 27.76
CA GLU A 179 -23.30 27.42 28.10
C GLU A 179 -23.96 26.28 27.30
N ALA A 180 -23.56 26.09 26.04
CA ALA A 180 -24.04 24.97 25.25
C ALA A 180 -23.55 23.62 25.81
N LEU A 181 -22.29 23.56 26.25
CA LEU A 181 -21.68 22.36 26.81
C LEU A 181 -22.36 21.95 28.12
N SER A 182 -22.69 22.90 28.99
CA SER A 182 -23.36 22.61 30.26
C SER A 182 -24.83 22.19 30.09
N LYS A 183 -25.54 22.75 29.10
CA LYS A 183 -26.93 22.39 28.82
C LYS A 183 -27.07 21.08 28.04
N SER A 184 -26.06 20.68 27.25
CA SER A 184 -26.16 19.52 26.36
C SER A 184 -26.59 18.22 27.06
N PRO A 185 -25.97 17.77 28.18
CA PRO A 185 -26.32 16.49 28.80
C PRO A 185 -27.78 16.42 29.26
N GLN A 186 -28.28 17.49 29.88
CA GLN A 186 -29.65 17.57 30.37
C GLN A 186 -30.66 17.56 29.21
N LYS A 187 -30.34 18.25 28.10
CA LYS A 187 -31.19 18.25 26.90
C LYS A 187 -31.15 16.91 26.18
N PHE A 188 -30.00 16.27 26.12
CA PHE A 188 -29.82 14.97 25.50
C PHE A 188 -30.66 13.92 26.21
N THR A 189 -30.56 13.79 27.53
CA THR A 189 -31.37 12.82 28.30
C THR A 189 -32.86 13.07 28.16
N ARG A 190 -33.29 14.34 28.16
CA ARG A 190 -34.71 14.71 28.01
C ARG A 190 -35.30 14.36 26.65
N TYR A 191 -34.51 14.48 25.58
CA TYR A 191 -35.00 14.28 24.20
C TYR A 191 -34.54 12.97 23.54
N PHE A 192 -33.72 12.17 24.23
CA PHE A 192 -33.11 10.93 23.73
C PHE A 192 -34.12 10.02 23.02
N TRP A 193 -35.21 9.65 23.68
CA TRP A 193 -36.23 8.74 23.14
C TRP A 193 -36.93 9.29 21.90
N SER A 194 -37.04 10.62 21.78
CA SER A 194 -37.61 11.25 20.59
C SER A 194 -36.65 11.23 19.40
N MET A 195 -35.35 11.27 19.65
CA MET A 195 -34.30 11.27 18.63
C MET A 195 -33.90 9.84 18.22
N PHE A 196 -34.16 8.85 19.08
CA PHE A 196 -33.75 7.46 18.88
C PHE A 196 -34.23 6.83 17.56
N PRO A 197 -35.49 7.01 17.09
CA PRO A 197 -35.90 6.47 15.79
C PRO A 197 -35.11 7.05 14.61
N LEU A 198 -34.80 8.34 14.66
CA LEU A 198 -33.99 9.00 13.63
C LEU A 198 -32.54 8.50 13.67
N ALA A 199 -32.00 8.26 14.87
CA ALA A 199 -30.68 7.65 15.03
C ALA A 199 -30.62 6.22 14.45
N LEU A 200 -31.64 5.40 14.68
CA LEU A 200 -31.74 4.05 14.11
C LEU A 200 -31.84 4.09 12.58
N LEU A 201 -32.64 5.00 12.05
CA LEU A 201 -32.73 5.22 10.59
C LEU A 201 -31.39 5.67 10.01
N ALA A 202 -30.69 6.58 10.69
CA ALA A 202 -29.37 7.03 10.27
C ALA A 202 -28.35 5.88 10.27
N LEU A 203 -28.34 5.02 11.29
CA LEU A 203 -27.50 3.82 11.33
C LEU A 203 -27.80 2.88 10.15
N LEU A 204 -29.08 2.64 9.84
CA LEU A 204 -29.47 1.81 8.70
C LEU A 204 -29.03 2.39 7.36
N LEU A 205 -29.26 3.70 7.15
CA LEU A 205 -28.90 4.36 5.89
C LEU A 205 -27.38 4.46 5.71
N THR A 206 -26.64 4.79 6.77
CA THR A 206 -25.18 4.81 6.72
C THR A 206 -24.60 3.41 6.49
N PHE A 207 -25.20 2.38 7.08
CA PHE A 207 -24.84 0.99 6.80
C PHE A 207 -25.02 0.66 5.32
N ILE A 208 -26.19 0.95 4.73
CA ILE A 208 -26.46 0.70 3.30
C ILE A 208 -25.49 1.48 2.41
N ILE A 209 -25.26 2.76 2.69
CA ILE A 209 -24.31 3.58 1.91
C ILE A 209 -22.89 3.04 2.05
N SER A 210 -22.48 2.55 3.22
CA SER A 210 -21.15 1.96 3.43
C SER A 210 -20.91 0.71 2.58
N LEU A 211 -21.96 0.01 2.12
CA LEU A 211 -21.84 -1.12 1.19
C LEU A 211 -21.37 -0.69 -0.20
N THR A 212 -21.63 0.56 -0.59
CA THR A 212 -21.25 1.07 -1.92
C THR A 212 -19.74 1.19 -2.11
N LYS A 213 -18.95 1.16 -1.02
CA LYS A 213 -17.48 1.13 -1.08
C LYS A 213 -16.92 -0.15 -1.71
N LEU A 214 -17.73 -1.20 -1.82
CA LEU A 214 -17.34 -2.48 -2.44
C LEU A 214 -17.31 -2.40 -3.97
N ILE A 215 -17.85 -1.32 -4.56
CA ILE A 215 -17.79 -1.09 -6.00
C ILE A 215 -16.36 -0.69 -6.37
N THR A 216 -15.87 -1.19 -7.51
CA THR A 216 -14.55 -0.86 -8.03
C THR A 216 -14.34 0.65 -8.23
N SER A 217 -13.09 1.09 -8.12
CA SER A 217 -12.68 2.45 -8.47
C SER A 217 -13.12 2.78 -9.91
N PRO A 218 -13.66 3.98 -10.19
CA PRO A 218 -13.78 5.16 -9.34
C PRO A 218 -15.10 5.27 -8.54
N TRP A 219 -16.04 4.35 -8.76
CA TRP A 219 -17.41 4.46 -8.26
C TRP A 219 -17.52 4.19 -6.76
N GLY A 220 -16.62 3.39 -6.19
CA GLY A 220 -16.50 3.16 -4.75
C GLY A 220 -16.23 4.43 -3.91
N TYR A 221 -15.78 5.52 -4.52
CA TYR A 221 -15.66 6.84 -3.89
C TYR A 221 -16.83 7.77 -4.28
N ALA A 222 -17.12 7.86 -5.58
CA ALA A 222 -18.06 8.85 -6.11
C ALA A 222 -19.50 8.63 -5.62
N LEU A 223 -19.96 7.37 -5.57
CA LEU A 223 -21.31 7.04 -5.13
C LEU A 223 -21.52 7.35 -3.64
N PRO A 224 -20.66 6.91 -2.69
CA PRO A 224 -20.80 7.30 -1.30
C PRO A 224 -20.66 8.81 -1.09
N LEU A 225 -19.78 9.52 -1.82
CA LEU A 225 -19.66 10.98 -1.70
C LEU A 225 -21.00 11.69 -1.98
N VAL A 226 -21.67 11.35 -3.07
CA VAL A 226 -22.95 11.98 -3.44
C VAL A 226 -24.09 11.50 -2.54
N THR A 227 -24.23 10.19 -2.38
CA THR A 227 -25.35 9.61 -1.62
C THR A 227 -25.28 9.99 -0.14
N TYR A 228 -24.09 9.99 0.47
CA TYR A 228 -23.92 10.39 1.86
C TYR A 228 -24.10 11.89 2.07
N ALA A 229 -23.62 12.73 1.16
CA ALA A 229 -23.87 14.16 1.22
C ALA A 229 -25.38 14.49 1.14
N LEU A 230 -26.14 13.76 0.30
CA LEU A 230 -27.59 13.94 0.16
C LEU A 230 -28.36 13.42 1.38
N VAL A 231 -28.17 12.15 1.71
CA VAL A 231 -28.91 11.44 2.77
C VAL A 231 -28.51 11.98 4.14
N GLY A 232 -27.21 12.17 4.38
CA GLY A 232 -26.71 12.72 5.63
C GLY A 232 -27.22 14.14 5.88
N ASN A 233 -27.23 15.00 4.87
CA ASN A 233 -27.78 16.35 5.02
C ASN A 233 -29.29 16.34 5.28
N TRP A 234 -30.04 15.42 4.65
CA TRP A 234 -31.46 15.23 4.98
C TRP A 234 -31.66 14.79 6.43
N LEU A 235 -30.91 13.77 6.90
CA LEU A 235 -30.98 13.28 8.29
C LEU A 235 -30.66 14.37 9.32
N VAL A 236 -29.61 15.17 9.07
CA VAL A 236 -29.26 16.30 9.94
C VAL A 236 -30.32 17.40 9.89
N GLY A 237 -30.93 17.63 8.72
CA GLY A 237 -32.09 18.51 8.53
C GLY A 237 -33.25 18.14 9.45
N GLU A 238 -33.69 16.87 9.37
CA GLU A 238 -34.76 16.32 10.20
C GLU A 238 -34.41 16.37 11.69
N PHE A 239 -33.16 16.08 12.03
CA PHE A 239 -32.67 16.15 13.41
C PHE A 239 -32.80 17.57 13.98
N VAL A 240 -32.37 18.58 13.21
CA VAL A 240 -32.48 19.98 13.61
C VAL A 240 -33.94 20.42 13.71
N GLN A 241 -34.80 20.00 12.78
CA GLN A 241 -36.23 20.29 12.85
C GLN A 241 -36.88 19.70 14.10
N LEU A 242 -36.60 18.43 14.39
CA LEU A 242 -37.07 17.77 15.61
C LEU A 242 -36.58 18.50 16.87
N LEU A 243 -35.31 18.89 16.89
CA LEU A 243 -34.72 19.62 18.01
C LEU A 243 -35.39 20.99 18.21
N ILE A 244 -35.63 21.75 17.13
CA ILE A 244 -36.35 23.03 17.18
C ILE A 244 -37.74 22.87 17.80
N VAL A 245 -38.52 21.88 17.33
CA VAL A 245 -39.88 21.62 17.84
C VAL A 245 -39.84 21.32 19.34
N LYS A 246 -38.88 20.52 19.81
CA LYS A 246 -38.76 20.17 21.23
C LYS A 246 -38.29 21.32 22.12
N LEU A 247 -37.37 22.15 21.62
CA LEU A 247 -36.89 23.33 22.33
C LEU A 247 -38.00 24.39 22.45
N GLN A 248 -38.76 24.65 21.37
CA GLN A 248 -39.92 25.54 21.39
C GLN A 248 -41.02 25.03 22.32
N GLY A 249 -41.36 23.74 22.25
CA GLY A 249 -42.32 23.10 23.16
C GLY A 249 -41.88 23.10 24.64
N SER A 250 -40.63 23.42 24.93
CA SER A 250 -40.09 23.58 26.28
C SER A 250 -39.94 25.05 26.71
N ASN A 251 -40.58 25.99 26.00
CA ASN A 251 -40.52 27.45 26.19
C ASN A 251 -39.10 28.04 26.09
N GLU A 252 -38.19 27.41 25.35
CA GLU A 252 -36.85 27.97 25.14
C GLU A 252 -36.82 28.98 24.01
N LYS A 253 -36.07 30.08 24.21
CA LYS A 253 -35.90 31.11 23.19
C LYS A 253 -35.00 30.58 22.07
N ILE A 254 -35.59 30.45 20.88
CA ILE A 254 -34.85 30.24 19.65
C ILE A 254 -34.91 31.55 18.87
N PRO A 255 -33.86 32.39 18.90
CA PRO A 255 -33.88 33.64 18.18
C PRO A 255 -34.04 33.37 16.68
N GLU A 256 -34.99 34.08 16.06
CA GLU A 256 -35.13 34.07 14.62
C GLU A 256 -33.87 34.65 13.98
N GLN A 257 -33.38 33.97 12.93
CA GLN A 257 -32.28 34.52 12.15
C GLN A 257 -32.74 35.78 11.42
N GLN A 258 -32.27 36.93 11.90
CA GLN A 258 -32.40 38.22 11.22
C GLN A 258 -31.41 38.28 10.05
N PHE A 259 -31.68 37.53 8.99
CA PHE A 259 -30.86 37.59 7.77
C PHE A 259 -31.63 38.20 6.62
N GLN A 260 -30.95 39.13 5.93
CA GLN A 260 -31.37 39.61 4.62
C GLN A 260 -31.39 38.41 3.66
N LYS A 261 -32.56 38.13 3.09
CA LYS A 261 -32.74 37.02 2.14
C LYS A 261 -31.81 37.26 0.94
N VAL A 262 -30.99 36.27 0.60
CA VAL A 262 -30.20 36.34 -0.63
C VAL A 262 -31.12 35.96 -1.78
N ASP A 263 -31.45 36.93 -2.63
CA ASP A 263 -32.19 36.66 -3.87
C ASP A 263 -31.33 35.78 -4.77
N THR A 264 -31.86 34.60 -5.09
CA THR A 264 -31.17 33.61 -5.93
C THR A 264 -31.68 33.75 -7.35
N SER A 265 -30.80 34.18 -8.25
CA SER A 265 -31.11 34.22 -9.69
C SER A 265 -31.18 32.81 -10.27
N ARG A 266 -31.90 32.63 -11.39
CA ARG A 266 -31.94 31.35 -12.12
C ARG A 266 -30.56 30.84 -12.51
N ILE A 267 -29.65 31.76 -12.83
CA ILE A 267 -28.24 31.47 -13.16
C ILE A 267 -27.51 30.85 -11.95
N SER A 268 -27.70 31.40 -10.75
CA SER A 268 -27.07 30.86 -9.53
C SER A 268 -27.51 29.42 -9.24
N ILE A 269 -28.78 29.08 -9.54
CA ILE A 269 -29.30 27.72 -9.40
C ILE A 269 -28.60 26.78 -10.39
N PHE A 270 -28.54 27.18 -11.67
CA PHE A 270 -27.90 26.39 -12.72
C PHE A 270 -26.42 26.13 -12.40
N VAL A 271 -25.68 27.16 -11.96
CA VAL A 271 -24.28 27.03 -11.53
C VAL A 271 -24.15 26.07 -10.35
N THR A 272 -25.03 26.13 -9.36
CA THR A 272 -24.97 25.24 -8.19
C THR A 272 -25.23 23.78 -8.57
N ILE A 273 -26.17 23.53 -9.50
CA ILE A 273 -26.44 22.17 -9.99
C ILE A 273 -25.24 21.64 -10.80
N LEU A 274 -24.66 22.47 -11.67
CA LEU A 274 -23.49 22.11 -12.48
C LEU A 274 -22.24 21.84 -11.64
N LEU A 275 -22.10 22.49 -10.48
CA LEU A 275 -20.98 22.25 -9.57
C LEU A 275 -20.96 20.82 -9.00
N ILE A 276 -22.10 20.16 -8.83
CA ILE A 276 -22.14 18.79 -8.29
C ILE A 276 -21.36 17.81 -9.17
N PRO A 277 -21.68 17.61 -10.46
CA PRO A 277 -20.93 16.69 -11.30
C PRO A 277 -19.47 17.14 -11.47
N ILE A 278 -19.19 18.44 -11.58
CA ILE A 278 -17.81 18.95 -11.66
C ILE A 278 -17.00 18.54 -10.44
N LEU A 279 -17.51 18.78 -9.23
CA LEU A 279 -16.81 18.44 -7.99
C LEU A 279 -16.63 16.94 -7.84
N VAL A 280 -17.62 16.12 -8.22
CA VAL A 280 -17.48 14.66 -8.21
C VAL A 280 -16.37 14.21 -9.16
N THR A 281 -16.30 14.76 -10.38
CA THR A 281 -15.22 14.47 -11.32
C THR A 281 -13.86 14.91 -10.78
N VAL A 282 -13.77 16.11 -10.17
CA VAL A 282 -12.54 16.57 -9.51
C VAL A 282 -12.15 15.62 -8.37
N GLY A 283 -13.12 15.16 -7.58
CA GLY A 283 -12.91 14.16 -6.54
C GLY A 283 -12.31 12.87 -7.08
N ILE A 284 -12.89 12.29 -8.15
CA ILE A 284 -12.39 11.06 -8.82
C ILE A 284 -10.95 11.25 -9.35
N VAL A 285 -10.66 12.39 -9.97
CA VAL A 285 -9.30 12.70 -10.45
C VAL A 285 -8.33 12.87 -9.28
N SER A 286 -8.83 13.41 -8.15
CA SER A 286 -8.04 13.63 -6.95
C SER A 286 -7.74 12.33 -6.21
N THR A 287 -8.71 11.41 -6.06
CA THR A 287 -8.51 10.12 -5.38
C THR A 287 -7.45 9.25 -6.05
N SER A 288 -7.40 9.30 -7.39
CA SER A 288 -6.41 8.58 -8.20
C SER A 288 -5.02 9.24 -8.21
N GLY A 289 -4.88 10.46 -7.67
CA GLY A 289 -3.61 11.19 -7.68
C GLY A 289 -3.15 11.69 -9.04
N LYS A 290 -4.00 11.60 -10.08
CA LYS A 290 -3.64 12.00 -11.46
C LYS A 290 -3.16 13.45 -11.56
N TYR A 291 -3.69 14.34 -10.73
CA TYR A 291 -3.26 15.75 -10.70
C TYR A 291 -1.82 15.95 -10.20
N LEU A 292 -1.23 14.97 -9.50
CA LEU A 292 0.17 15.02 -9.08
C LEU A 292 1.14 14.98 -10.25
N SER A 293 0.69 14.53 -11.43
CA SER A 293 1.47 14.62 -12.67
C SER A 293 1.90 16.03 -13.04
N VAL A 294 1.25 17.08 -12.49
CA VAL A 294 1.71 18.47 -12.65
C VAL A 294 3.08 18.71 -11.99
N PHE A 295 3.44 17.91 -10.98
CA PHE A 295 4.76 17.95 -10.33
C PHE A 295 5.80 17.09 -11.03
N ASP A 296 5.45 16.40 -12.11
CA ASP A 296 6.36 15.63 -12.94
C ASP A 296 7.17 16.57 -13.85
N LEU A 297 8.12 17.29 -13.25
CA LEU A 297 8.90 18.34 -13.90
C LEU A 297 10.38 17.93 -14.04
N GLY A 298 10.90 18.05 -15.26
CA GLY A 298 12.31 17.84 -15.61
C GLY A 298 12.55 16.55 -16.40
N ASN A 299 13.79 16.36 -16.84
CA ASN A 299 14.19 15.18 -17.58
C ASN A 299 14.28 13.96 -16.64
N LYS A 300 13.84 12.81 -17.13
CA LYS A 300 13.99 11.50 -16.50
C LYS A 300 15.12 10.76 -17.20
N ASP A 301 15.90 10.01 -16.43
CA ASP A 301 16.86 9.07 -16.99
C ASP A 301 16.12 7.76 -17.24
N ARG A 302 16.37 7.13 -18.38
CA ARG A 302 15.84 5.81 -18.73
C ARG A 302 16.79 4.73 -18.26
N PHE A 303 16.26 3.73 -17.56
CA PHE A 303 16.99 2.56 -17.08
C PHE A 303 16.36 1.31 -17.68
N GLU A 304 17.17 0.49 -18.35
CA GLU A 304 16.72 -0.76 -18.95
C GLU A 304 16.67 -1.87 -17.91
N GLY A 305 15.67 -2.75 -18.01
CA GLY A 305 15.31 -3.71 -16.97
C GLY A 305 15.42 -5.17 -17.36
N ILE A 306 15.49 -6.03 -16.35
CA ILE A 306 15.25 -7.50 -16.41
C ILE A 306 14.33 -7.86 -15.24
N SER A 307 13.56 -8.94 -15.38
CA SER A 307 12.85 -9.52 -14.25
C SER A 307 13.60 -10.73 -13.70
N TYR A 308 13.52 -10.92 -12.39
CA TYR A 308 14.09 -12.07 -11.69
C TYR A 308 13.19 -12.45 -10.52
N ASN A 309 12.58 -13.63 -10.59
CA ASN A 309 11.52 -14.00 -9.68
C ASN A 309 11.96 -15.14 -8.76
N ALA A 310 11.67 -15.00 -7.47
CA ALA A 310 11.89 -16.03 -6.46
C ALA A 310 10.74 -17.03 -6.48
N ASN A 311 10.81 -18.02 -7.38
CA ASN A 311 9.74 -19.00 -7.61
C ASN A 311 9.94 -20.28 -6.76
N PHE A 312 8.99 -21.21 -6.84
CA PHE A 312 9.15 -22.56 -6.33
C PHE A 312 10.13 -23.35 -7.21
N SER A 313 11.38 -23.46 -6.79
CA SER A 313 12.43 -24.24 -7.47
C SER A 313 12.65 -25.60 -6.81
N ASP A 314 13.38 -26.49 -7.49
CA ASP A 314 13.75 -27.80 -6.91
C ASP A 314 14.54 -27.62 -5.60
N ILE A 315 15.49 -26.69 -5.59
CA ILE A 315 16.35 -26.43 -4.43
C ILE A 315 15.57 -25.84 -3.25
N PHE A 316 14.51 -25.06 -3.50
CA PHE A 316 13.64 -24.55 -2.44
C PHE A 316 12.98 -25.70 -1.67
N TYR A 317 12.41 -26.69 -2.34
CA TYR A 317 11.78 -27.83 -1.65
C TYR A 317 12.79 -28.74 -0.96
N ILE A 318 13.96 -28.93 -1.54
CA ILE A 318 15.00 -29.84 -1.02
C ILE A 318 15.69 -29.26 0.22
N SER A 319 15.84 -27.93 0.29
CA SER A 319 16.49 -27.21 1.38
C SER A 319 15.56 -26.89 2.56
N ASP A 320 14.45 -27.62 2.72
CA ASP A 320 13.40 -27.31 3.69
C ASP A 320 12.92 -25.85 3.58
N GLN A 321 12.81 -25.34 2.34
CA GLN A 321 12.35 -23.99 2.01
C GLN A 321 13.29 -22.86 2.48
N ARG A 322 14.60 -23.15 2.60
CA ARG A 322 15.62 -22.18 3.07
C ARG A 322 16.54 -21.63 1.99
N TYR A 323 16.56 -22.26 0.81
CA TYR A 323 17.38 -21.83 -0.30
C TYR A 323 16.51 -21.17 -1.37
N THR A 324 16.71 -19.87 -1.57
CA THR A 324 16.07 -19.12 -2.65
C THR A 324 16.94 -19.14 -3.91
N ALA A 325 16.31 -19.42 -5.05
CA ALA A 325 16.90 -19.33 -6.38
C ALA A 325 16.00 -18.47 -7.29
N TYR A 326 16.57 -17.91 -8.36
CA TYR A 326 15.88 -16.95 -9.21
C TYR A 326 15.66 -17.46 -10.63
N GLU A 327 14.44 -17.26 -11.12
CA GLU A 327 14.08 -17.40 -12.53
C GLU A 327 14.24 -16.03 -13.19
N TRP A 328 15.17 -15.92 -14.13
CA TRP A 328 15.50 -14.69 -14.85
C TRP A 328 14.76 -14.63 -16.18
N GLN A 329 14.22 -13.47 -16.51
CA GLN A 329 13.58 -13.21 -17.80
C GLN A 329 14.01 -11.85 -18.35
N SER A 330 14.43 -11.87 -19.61
CA SER A 330 14.71 -10.65 -20.37
C SER A 330 13.46 -10.23 -21.14
N GLY A 331 13.20 -8.93 -21.19
CA GLY A 331 12.08 -8.35 -21.94
C GLY A 331 12.30 -6.85 -22.14
N ASP A 332 11.36 -6.19 -22.82
CA ASP A 332 11.39 -4.74 -23.08
C ASP A 332 10.93 -3.95 -21.84
N TYR A 333 11.55 -4.24 -20.68
CA TYR A 333 11.27 -3.56 -19.43
C TYR A 333 12.14 -2.31 -19.31
N TYR A 334 11.54 -1.19 -18.94
CA TYR A 334 12.31 0.02 -18.62
C TYR A 334 11.59 0.85 -17.56
N ILE A 335 12.36 1.70 -16.89
CA ILE A 335 11.82 2.72 -16.00
C ILE A 335 12.48 4.06 -16.32
N ASP A 336 11.64 5.07 -16.55
CA ASP A 336 12.06 6.45 -16.67
C ASP A 336 11.89 7.09 -15.28
N MET A 337 13.01 7.31 -14.58
CA MET A 337 13.04 7.83 -13.23
C MET A 337 13.99 9.01 -13.10
N LYS A 338 13.55 10.05 -12.39
CA LYS A 338 14.39 11.19 -12.04
C LYS A 338 15.11 10.95 -10.72
N LEU A 339 16.42 10.75 -10.76
CA LEU A 339 17.26 10.70 -9.58
C LEU A 339 18.18 11.93 -9.52
N PRO A 340 18.36 12.57 -8.37
CA PRO A 340 19.43 13.54 -8.21
C PRO A 340 20.79 12.84 -8.29
N ASP A 341 21.87 13.60 -8.40
CA ASP A 341 23.22 13.03 -8.32
C ASP A 341 23.47 12.46 -6.91
N LEU A 342 23.52 11.13 -6.82
CA LEU A 342 23.73 10.37 -5.59
C LEU A 342 25.20 9.94 -5.41
N SER A 343 26.11 10.35 -6.30
CA SER A 343 27.54 10.06 -6.19
C SER A 343 28.23 10.87 -5.09
N SER A 344 27.67 12.02 -4.72
CA SER A 344 28.26 12.92 -3.71
C SER A 344 27.97 12.48 -2.26
N ASN A 345 28.80 12.93 -1.31
CA ASN A 345 28.56 12.71 0.13
C ASN A 345 27.33 13.45 0.67
N GLN A 346 26.83 14.47 -0.02
CA GLN A 346 25.63 15.20 0.37
C GLN A 346 24.40 14.56 -0.28
N LYS A 347 24.06 13.37 0.21
CA LYS A 347 22.89 12.63 -0.27
C LYS A 347 21.61 13.16 0.39
N PRO A 348 20.52 13.40 -0.36
CA PRO A 348 19.26 13.84 0.22
C PRO A 348 18.69 12.75 1.13
N GLN A 349 18.01 13.13 2.21
CA GLN A 349 17.37 12.13 3.10
C GLN A 349 16.21 11.41 2.42
N GLN A 350 15.61 12.03 1.39
CA GLN A 350 14.43 11.52 0.71
C GLN A 350 14.47 11.84 -0.79
N LEU A 351 13.99 10.90 -1.59
CA LEU A 351 13.78 11.04 -3.02
C LEU A 351 12.28 10.97 -3.29
N ARG A 352 11.75 11.86 -4.12
CA ARG A 352 10.34 11.85 -4.47
C ARG A 352 10.13 12.23 -5.92
N GLY A 353 9.12 11.64 -6.54
CA GLY A 353 8.79 11.93 -7.93
C GLY A 353 7.75 10.96 -8.48
N ILE A 354 7.60 11.02 -9.81
CA ILE A 354 6.76 10.11 -10.59
C ILE A 354 7.67 9.49 -11.64
N ALA A 355 7.75 8.16 -11.65
CA ALA A 355 8.45 7.40 -12.67
C ALA A 355 7.43 6.83 -13.67
N ASP A 356 7.83 6.71 -14.94
CA ASP A 356 7.07 5.95 -15.92
C ASP A 356 7.74 4.57 -16.02
N ILE A 357 6.99 3.49 -15.84
CA ILE A 357 7.52 2.12 -15.81
C ILE A 357 6.80 1.25 -16.83
N THR A 358 7.58 0.47 -17.57
CA THR A 358 7.11 -0.55 -18.51
C THR A 358 7.53 -1.93 -18.01
N TRP A 359 6.54 -2.77 -17.75
CA TRP A 359 6.66 -4.01 -16.97
C TRP A 359 5.48 -4.95 -17.23
N GLN A 360 5.56 -6.21 -16.80
CA GLN A 360 4.49 -7.18 -16.98
C GLN A 360 3.46 -7.10 -15.85
N ILE A 361 2.18 -7.07 -16.24
CA ILE A 361 1.04 -7.17 -15.33
C ILE A 361 0.21 -8.38 -15.74
N ASN A 362 -0.09 -9.25 -14.76
CA ASN A 362 -0.99 -10.38 -14.95
C ASN A 362 -2.45 -9.88 -14.97
N GLU A 363 -3.13 -10.08 -16.11
CA GLU A 363 -4.53 -9.67 -16.31
C GLU A 363 -5.43 -10.89 -16.55
N GLU A 364 -6.68 -10.82 -16.06
CA GLU A 364 -7.71 -11.82 -16.39
C GLU A 364 -8.25 -11.60 -17.81
N VAL A 365 -8.01 -12.55 -18.69
CA VAL A 365 -8.64 -12.62 -20.01
C VAL A 365 -9.85 -13.54 -19.94
N ARG A 366 -11.04 -12.95 -20.07
CA ARG A 366 -12.30 -13.70 -20.10
C ARG A 366 -12.71 -13.96 -21.54
N THR A 367 -12.66 -15.22 -21.95
CA THR A 367 -13.13 -15.66 -23.26
C THR A 367 -14.46 -16.40 -23.07
N VAL A 368 -15.54 -15.84 -23.60
CA VAL A 368 -16.88 -16.45 -23.57
C VAL A 368 -17.12 -17.18 -24.89
N ASN A 369 -17.35 -18.49 -24.83
CA ASN A 369 -17.71 -19.29 -26.00
C ASN A 369 -19.00 -20.08 -25.72
N GLY A 370 -20.13 -19.60 -26.24
CA GLY A 370 -21.44 -20.16 -25.94
C GLY A 370 -21.78 -20.02 -24.46
N ASN A 371 -21.97 -21.15 -23.76
CA ASN A 371 -22.29 -21.20 -22.33
C ASN A 371 -21.07 -21.40 -21.41
N THR A 372 -19.86 -21.52 -21.97
CA THR A 372 -18.63 -21.64 -21.18
C THR A 372 -17.90 -20.30 -21.14
N THR A 373 -17.51 -19.90 -19.93
CA THR A 373 -16.61 -18.76 -19.71
C THR A 373 -15.27 -19.33 -19.28
N ASN A 374 -14.25 -19.17 -20.11
CA ASN A 374 -12.87 -19.48 -19.76
C ASN A 374 -12.23 -18.19 -19.23
N ILE A 375 -11.70 -18.26 -18.01
CA ILE A 375 -10.92 -17.20 -17.41
C ILE A 375 -9.48 -17.69 -17.42
N ASP A 376 -8.64 -17.01 -18.18
CA ASP A 376 -7.21 -17.27 -18.27
C ASP A 376 -6.44 -16.07 -17.72
N VAL A 377 -5.26 -16.29 -17.17
CA VAL A 377 -4.40 -15.21 -16.65
C VAL A 377 -3.20 -15.10 -17.56
N GLN A 378 -3.06 -13.95 -18.21
CA GLN A 378 -1.98 -13.72 -19.18
C GLN A 378 -1.15 -12.51 -18.77
N PRO A 379 0.19 -12.60 -18.85
CA PRO A 379 1.07 -11.45 -18.60
C PRO A 379 1.02 -10.49 -19.81
N PHE A 380 0.69 -9.22 -19.57
CA PHE A 380 0.73 -8.16 -20.58
C PHE A 380 1.77 -7.10 -20.20
N LEU A 381 2.51 -6.62 -21.19
CA LEU A 381 3.38 -5.46 -21.02
C LEU A 381 2.52 -4.20 -20.91
N ARG A 382 2.67 -3.46 -19.81
CA ARG A 382 1.92 -2.23 -19.53
C ARG A 382 2.85 -1.08 -19.19
N GLU A 383 2.45 0.12 -19.60
CA GLU A 383 3.07 1.36 -19.14
C GLU A 383 2.25 1.92 -17.99
N SER A 384 2.88 2.06 -16.82
CA SER A 384 2.24 2.56 -15.61
C SER A 384 2.99 3.77 -15.07
N LYS A 385 2.29 4.65 -14.33
CA LYS A 385 2.91 5.77 -13.62
C LYS A 385 3.08 5.43 -12.15
N LEU A 386 4.33 5.43 -11.70
CA LEU A 386 4.72 5.07 -10.34
C LEU A 386 5.02 6.33 -9.54
N LEU A 387 4.13 6.69 -8.62
CA LEU A 387 4.42 7.67 -7.58
C LEU A 387 5.39 7.04 -6.59
N TYR A 388 6.52 7.71 -6.31
CA TYR A 388 7.48 7.22 -5.32
C TYR A 388 7.89 8.32 -4.33
N ARG A 389 8.09 7.90 -3.09
CA ARG A 389 8.75 8.64 -2.03
C ARG A 389 9.67 7.67 -1.31
N LEU A 390 10.94 7.68 -1.67
CA LEU A 390 11.97 6.81 -1.11
C LEU A 390 12.64 7.52 0.06
N VAL A 391 12.87 6.79 1.14
CA VAL A 391 13.57 7.30 2.33
C VAL A 391 14.92 6.62 2.42
N GLN A 392 15.93 7.39 2.82
CA GLN A 392 17.28 6.86 3.02
C GLN A 392 17.29 5.87 4.19
N GLU A 393 17.79 4.67 3.92
CA GLU A 393 17.98 3.60 4.88
C GLU A 393 19.46 3.25 5.02
N THR A 394 19.78 2.42 6.00
CA THR A 394 21.16 2.01 6.30
C THR A 394 21.23 0.50 6.20
N ALA A 395 22.11 -0.01 5.35
CA ALA A 395 22.37 -1.43 5.24
C ALA A 395 23.18 -1.92 6.45
N LEU A 396 23.40 -3.23 6.54
CA LEU A 396 24.07 -3.86 7.69
C LEU A 396 25.53 -3.42 7.85
N ASP A 397 26.21 -3.13 6.74
CA ASP A 397 27.60 -2.63 6.74
C ASP A 397 27.71 -1.10 6.96
N GLY A 398 26.57 -0.40 7.07
CA GLY A 398 26.50 1.05 7.25
C GLY A 398 26.35 1.87 5.97
N THR A 399 26.40 1.26 4.78
CA THR A 399 26.11 1.96 3.53
C THR A 399 24.66 2.45 3.50
N LYS A 400 24.39 3.42 2.63
CA LYS A 400 23.07 4.02 2.48
C LYS A 400 22.44 3.55 1.19
N TYR A 401 21.17 3.22 1.25
CA TYR A 401 20.31 2.98 0.09
C TYR A 401 18.98 3.72 0.31
N TYR A 402 18.10 3.71 -0.68
CA TYR A 402 16.78 4.32 -0.59
C TYR A 402 15.71 3.27 -0.78
N SER A 403 14.66 3.29 0.04
CA SER A 403 13.57 2.33 -0.11
C SER A 403 12.21 2.91 0.22
N THR A 404 11.18 2.17 -0.15
CA THR A 404 9.79 2.43 0.21
C THR A 404 9.38 1.84 1.55
N LEU A 405 10.25 1.13 2.29
CA LEU A 405 9.90 0.53 3.59
C LEU A 405 9.47 1.61 4.61
N ASN A 406 10.27 2.67 4.72
CA ASN A 406 9.89 3.91 5.43
C ASN A 406 9.32 4.98 4.47
N GLY A 407 9.17 4.62 3.21
CA GLY A 407 8.66 5.47 2.14
C GLY A 407 7.23 5.13 1.75
N SER A 408 6.88 5.47 0.52
CA SER A 408 5.65 5.02 -0.12
C SER A 408 5.88 4.90 -1.61
N ALA A 409 5.34 3.86 -2.24
CA ALA A 409 5.17 3.83 -3.68
C ALA A 409 3.74 3.43 -4.02
N SER A 410 3.22 3.96 -5.12
CA SER A 410 1.86 3.65 -5.58
C SER A 410 1.75 3.85 -7.07
N ILE A 411 1.02 2.94 -7.71
CA ILE A 411 0.67 3.09 -9.11
C ILE A 411 -0.48 4.10 -9.19
N ILE A 412 -0.29 5.18 -9.96
CA ILE A 412 -1.38 6.10 -10.29
C ILE A 412 -2.28 5.34 -11.28
N GLN A 413 -3.37 4.79 -10.76
CA GLN A 413 -4.26 3.89 -11.51
C GLN A 413 -4.65 4.47 -12.88
N GLY A 414 -4.21 3.77 -13.93
CA GLY A 414 -4.64 3.94 -15.31
C GLY A 414 -6.01 3.29 -15.57
N SER A 415 -6.29 2.92 -16.81
CA SER A 415 -7.46 2.11 -17.19
C SER A 415 -7.22 0.60 -17.06
N GLU A 416 -6.17 0.20 -16.36
CA GLU A 416 -5.70 -1.18 -16.23
C GLU A 416 -6.65 -2.00 -15.33
N HIS A 417 -6.91 -3.24 -15.72
CA HIS A 417 -7.73 -4.19 -14.97
C HIS A 417 -6.83 -5.35 -14.51
N ALA A 418 -5.98 -5.08 -13.52
CA ALA A 418 -5.14 -6.12 -12.92
C ALA A 418 -6.01 -7.19 -12.22
N LEU A 419 -5.52 -8.43 -12.19
CA LEU A 419 -6.14 -9.56 -11.50
C LEU A 419 -6.49 -9.23 -10.03
N GLU A 420 -5.57 -8.55 -9.34
CA GLU A 420 -5.73 -8.08 -7.97
C GLU A 420 -5.22 -6.64 -7.80
N PRO A 421 -5.64 -5.90 -6.76
CA PRO A 421 -5.04 -4.62 -6.41
C PRO A 421 -3.53 -4.78 -6.23
N LEU A 422 -2.76 -4.12 -7.09
CA LEU A 422 -1.30 -4.19 -7.08
C LEU A 422 -0.70 -3.22 -6.05
N SER A 423 0.25 -3.74 -5.28
CA SER A 423 1.18 -2.97 -4.45
C SER A 423 2.58 -3.03 -5.05
N VAL A 424 3.37 -2.02 -4.73
CA VAL A 424 4.72 -1.85 -5.26
C VAL A 424 5.67 -1.39 -4.18
N GLN A 425 6.83 -2.04 -4.11
CA GLN A 425 7.98 -1.51 -3.40
C GLN A 425 9.06 -1.11 -4.37
N VAL A 426 9.83 -0.10 -3.98
CA VAL A 426 10.94 0.39 -4.77
C VAL A 426 12.16 0.49 -3.88
N MET A 427 13.28 -0.01 -4.37
CA MET A 427 14.59 0.18 -3.78
C MET A 427 15.50 0.84 -4.80
N VAL A 428 16.28 1.83 -4.37
CA VAL A 428 17.33 2.45 -5.18
C VAL A 428 18.64 2.33 -4.40
N SER A 429 19.64 1.75 -5.05
CA SER A 429 21.01 1.65 -4.54
C SER A 429 21.59 3.02 -4.16
N GLY A 430 22.57 3.02 -3.26
CA GLY A 430 23.14 4.24 -2.72
C GLY A 430 23.75 5.20 -3.74
N ASP A 431 24.26 4.66 -4.86
CA ASP A 431 24.84 5.41 -5.98
C ASP A 431 23.79 5.80 -7.04
N GLY A 432 22.57 5.26 -6.97
CA GLY A 432 21.50 5.51 -7.92
C GLY A 432 21.61 4.76 -9.23
N ASN A 433 22.54 3.80 -9.35
CA ASN A 433 22.74 3.06 -10.60
C ASN A 433 21.72 1.92 -10.76
N ASN A 434 21.37 1.29 -9.64
CA ASN A 434 20.42 0.18 -9.60
C ASN A 434 19.10 0.59 -8.96
N ILE A 435 18.00 0.33 -9.66
CA ILE A 435 16.62 0.52 -9.22
C ILE A 435 15.92 -0.84 -9.25
N PHE A 436 15.33 -1.24 -8.14
CA PHE A 436 14.56 -2.47 -8.03
C PHE A 436 13.11 -2.12 -7.78
N VAL A 437 12.21 -2.76 -8.53
CA VAL A 437 10.76 -2.63 -8.34
C VAL A 437 10.19 -4.01 -8.04
N PHE A 438 9.51 -4.11 -6.92
CA PHE A 438 8.91 -5.33 -6.40
C PHE A 438 7.39 -5.21 -6.48
N GLN A 439 6.77 -6.00 -7.33
CA GLN A 439 5.32 -6.05 -7.58
C GLN A 439 4.70 -7.19 -6.77
N TYR A 440 3.61 -6.91 -6.05
CA TYR A 440 2.93 -7.93 -5.25
C TYR A 440 1.45 -7.60 -4.99
N PRO A 441 0.62 -8.58 -4.63
CA PRO A 441 -0.76 -8.36 -4.20
C PRO A 441 -0.86 -7.50 -2.93
N SER A 442 -1.80 -6.55 -2.89
CA SER A 442 -1.94 -5.64 -1.74
C SER A 442 -2.32 -6.29 -0.40
N ASN A 443 -2.75 -7.55 -0.41
CA ASN A 443 -3.09 -8.34 0.77
C ASN A 443 -1.89 -9.12 1.34
N LEU A 444 -0.74 -9.14 0.67
CA LEU A 444 0.43 -9.91 1.09
C LEU A 444 1.33 -9.09 2.03
N ASP A 445 1.71 -9.69 3.16
CA ASP A 445 2.78 -9.15 4.00
C ASP A 445 4.15 -9.45 3.37
N ILE A 446 4.74 -8.38 2.85
CA ILE A 446 6.02 -8.40 2.16
C ILE A 446 7.24 -8.41 3.08
N SER A 447 7.08 -8.14 4.38
CA SER A 447 8.23 -8.06 5.30
C SER A 447 9.02 -9.36 5.38
N GLN A 448 8.39 -10.48 5.07
CA GLN A 448 9.01 -11.81 5.05
C GLN A 448 9.81 -12.10 3.77
N VAL A 449 9.51 -11.40 2.68
CA VAL A 449 10.08 -11.65 1.35
C VAL A 449 10.98 -10.53 0.84
N PHE A 450 10.80 -9.29 1.32
CA PHE A 450 11.62 -8.15 0.95
C PHE A 450 12.90 -8.13 1.79
N ASN A 451 14.03 -8.46 1.17
CA ASN A 451 15.33 -8.44 1.84
C ASN A 451 16.37 -7.75 0.96
N VAL A 452 17.36 -7.13 1.59
CA VAL A 452 18.37 -6.28 0.96
C VAL A 452 19.75 -6.86 1.24
N SER A 453 20.68 -6.74 0.29
CA SER A 453 22.08 -7.12 0.50
C SER A 453 22.71 -6.36 1.67
N ASN A 454 23.74 -6.94 2.28
CA ASN A 454 24.39 -6.35 3.46
C ASN A 454 24.95 -4.93 3.21
N ASP A 455 25.25 -4.63 1.95
CA ASP A 455 25.79 -3.36 1.43
C ASP A 455 24.73 -2.46 0.77
N GLY A 456 23.45 -2.84 0.80
CA GLY A 456 22.37 -2.03 0.24
C GLY A 456 22.42 -1.87 -1.28
N GLN A 457 23.25 -2.63 -1.99
CA GLN A 457 23.39 -2.54 -3.45
C GLN A 457 22.28 -3.29 -4.19
N PHE A 458 21.84 -4.43 -3.67
CA PHE A 458 20.92 -5.35 -4.36
C PHE A 458 19.67 -5.65 -3.53
N LEU A 459 18.52 -5.73 -4.21
CA LEU A 459 17.33 -6.34 -3.64
C LEU A 459 17.42 -7.87 -3.80
N ILE A 460 17.33 -8.59 -2.68
CA ILE A 460 17.44 -10.04 -2.59
C ILE A 460 16.09 -10.60 -2.10
N PRO A 461 15.07 -10.68 -2.96
CA PRO A 461 13.78 -11.20 -2.53
C PRO A 461 13.90 -12.67 -2.11
N ARG A 462 13.17 -13.09 -1.08
CA ARG A 462 13.03 -14.51 -0.69
C ARG A 462 11.81 -15.13 -1.36
N THR A 463 11.86 -16.44 -1.62
CA THR A 463 10.70 -17.18 -2.12
C THR A 463 9.57 -17.14 -1.09
N SER A 464 8.37 -16.72 -1.52
CA SER A 464 7.17 -16.76 -0.68
C SER A 464 6.75 -18.20 -0.41
N HIS A 465 6.51 -18.55 0.85
CA HIS A 465 6.01 -19.88 1.22
C HIS A 465 4.55 -20.13 0.80
N VAL A 466 3.81 -19.07 0.46
CA VAL A 466 2.38 -19.16 0.14
C VAL A 466 2.17 -19.13 -1.37
N ASN A 467 2.53 -18.02 -2.04
CA ASN A 467 2.28 -17.82 -3.46
C ASN A 467 3.37 -16.95 -4.12
N PRO A 468 4.53 -17.53 -4.49
CA PRO A 468 5.61 -16.80 -5.12
C PRO A 468 5.27 -16.33 -6.55
N MET A 469 4.37 -17.03 -7.25
CA MET A 469 3.98 -16.70 -8.63
C MET A 469 3.26 -15.35 -8.78
N TYR A 470 2.75 -14.77 -7.70
CA TYR A 470 2.13 -13.43 -7.72
C TYR A 470 3.11 -12.30 -7.44
N ILE A 471 4.38 -12.64 -7.18
CA ILE A 471 5.42 -11.69 -6.83
C ILE A 471 6.38 -11.58 -8.02
N ASN A 472 6.49 -10.38 -8.58
CA ASN A 472 7.45 -10.10 -9.64
C ASN A 472 8.49 -9.11 -9.17
N THR A 473 9.76 -9.38 -9.45
CA THR A 473 10.85 -8.44 -9.17
C THR A 473 11.50 -8.00 -10.46
N TYR A 474 11.72 -6.69 -10.58
CA TYR A 474 12.38 -6.07 -11.71
C TYR A 474 13.64 -5.34 -11.22
N TRP A 475 14.73 -5.51 -11.95
CA TRP A 475 15.98 -4.78 -11.74
C TRP A 475 16.27 -3.94 -12.98
N PHE A 476 16.31 -2.63 -12.78
CA PHE A 476 16.65 -1.63 -13.79
C PHE A 476 18.00 -1.02 -13.46
N SER A 477 18.88 -0.89 -14.47
CA SER A 477 20.19 -0.25 -14.30
C SER A 477 20.60 0.53 -15.55
N LYS A 478 21.50 1.52 -15.38
CA LYS A 478 22.12 2.28 -16.48
C LYS A 478 23.07 1.42 -17.30
N GLU A 479 23.88 0.63 -16.60
CA GLU A 479 24.81 -0.33 -17.17
C GLU A 479 24.60 -1.65 -16.42
N ARG A 480 24.40 -2.75 -17.16
CA ARG A 480 24.28 -4.08 -16.57
C ARG A 480 25.48 -4.89 -17.00
N THR A 481 26.31 -5.21 -16.02
CA THR A 481 27.49 -6.04 -16.23
C THR A 481 27.23 -7.46 -15.76
N ILE A 482 27.99 -8.40 -16.33
CA ILE A 482 27.95 -9.81 -15.93
C ILE A 482 28.40 -9.95 -14.47
N ASP A 483 29.39 -9.16 -14.07
CA ASP A 483 29.91 -9.14 -12.69
C ASP A 483 28.83 -8.74 -11.68
N GLU A 484 27.98 -7.76 -11.98
CA GLU A 484 26.87 -7.37 -11.09
C GLU A 484 25.85 -8.50 -10.89
N VAL A 485 25.57 -9.31 -11.92
CA VAL A 485 24.68 -10.48 -11.77
C VAL A 485 25.29 -11.48 -10.78
N PHE A 486 26.58 -11.80 -10.94
CA PHE A 486 27.24 -12.74 -10.05
C PHE A 486 27.44 -12.19 -8.63
N GLU A 487 27.65 -10.88 -8.46
CA GLU A 487 27.69 -10.25 -7.13
C GLU A 487 26.30 -10.24 -6.46
N LEU A 488 25.22 -10.08 -7.22
CA LEU A 488 23.86 -10.25 -6.71
C LEU A 488 23.62 -11.69 -6.24
N LEU A 489 23.97 -12.69 -7.06
CA LEU A 489 23.82 -14.12 -6.73
C LEU A 489 24.66 -14.52 -5.51
N LYS A 490 25.92 -14.06 -5.45
CA LYS A 490 26.80 -14.25 -4.29
C LYS A 490 26.21 -13.62 -3.03
N SER A 491 25.67 -12.40 -3.13
CA SER A 491 25.05 -11.71 -2.00
C SER A 491 23.80 -12.44 -1.50
N LYS A 492 22.98 -12.96 -2.42
CA LYS A 492 21.82 -13.81 -2.12
C LYS A 492 22.22 -15.03 -1.30
N ASN A 493 23.26 -15.73 -1.75
CA ASN A 493 23.69 -16.99 -1.15
C ASN A 493 24.30 -16.87 0.25
N LYS A 494 24.76 -15.69 0.68
CA LYS A 494 25.17 -15.45 2.08
C LYS A 494 24.05 -15.73 3.09
N SER A 495 22.79 -15.62 2.66
CA SER A 495 21.62 -15.83 3.51
C SER A 495 20.92 -17.18 3.29
N ASN A 496 21.32 -17.94 2.27
CA ASN A 496 20.79 -19.27 1.99
C ASN A 496 21.47 -20.31 2.89
N ASP A 497 20.72 -21.35 3.23
CA ASP A 497 21.20 -22.44 4.08
C ASP A 497 20.77 -23.78 3.47
N VAL A 498 21.63 -24.79 3.62
CA VAL A 498 21.41 -26.17 3.14
C VAL A 498 21.61 -27.10 4.32
N THR A 499 20.51 -27.44 5.01
CA THR A 499 20.54 -28.30 6.20
C THR A 499 20.24 -29.77 5.92
N SER A 500 19.63 -30.06 4.77
CA SER A 500 19.22 -31.40 4.38
C SER A 500 20.25 -32.07 3.48
N LEU A 501 20.60 -33.31 3.79
CA LEU A 501 21.44 -34.17 2.92
C LEU A 501 20.63 -34.82 1.79
N ASN A 502 19.30 -34.83 1.90
CA ASN A 502 18.45 -35.41 0.87
C ASN A 502 18.62 -34.61 -0.42
N LYS A 503 18.99 -35.27 -1.53
CA LYS A 503 19.20 -34.63 -2.84
C LYS A 503 20.12 -33.40 -2.84
N ILE A 504 21.06 -33.32 -1.92
CA ILE A 504 22.02 -32.21 -1.78
C ILE A 504 22.88 -31.99 -3.04
N TYR A 505 22.98 -32.99 -3.93
CA TYR A 505 23.57 -32.83 -5.26
C TYR A 505 22.88 -31.75 -6.12
N ILE A 506 21.59 -31.46 -5.89
CA ILE A 506 20.86 -30.36 -6.56
C ILE A 506 21.36 -29.02 -6.02
N ALA A 507 21.60 -28.91 -4.71
CA ALA A 507 22.19 -27.72 -4.11
C ALA A 507 23.58 -27.44 -4.69
N LEU A 508 24.39 -28.49 -4.87
CA LEU A 508 25.71 -28.39 -5.49
C LEU A 508 25.61 -27.93 -6.95
N ALA A 509 24.72 -28.54 -7.73
CA ALA A 509 24.47 -28.15 -9.13
C ALA A 509 24.04 -26.68 -9.25
N VAL A 510 23.14 -26.22 -8.37
CA VAL A 510 22.69 -24.83 -8.31
C VAL A 510 23.84 -23.89 -7.95
N ALA A 511 24.61 -24.20 -6.92
CA ALA A 511 25.75 -23.38 -6.50
C ALA A 511 26.83 -23.26 -7.60
N MET A 512 27.09 -24.35 -8.32
CA MET A 512 27.97 -24.36 -9.49
C MET A 512 27.43 -23.50 -10.64
N GLN A 513 26.14 -23.64 -10.96
CA GLN A 513 25.51 -22.84 -12.01
C GLN A 513 25.51 -21.36 -11.68
N GLU A 514 25.28 -20.98 -10.41
CA GLU A 514 25.34 -19.59 -9.93
C GLU A 514 26.78 -19.04 -9.81
N ALA A 515 27.80 -19.86 -10.12
CA ALA A 515 29.22 -19.54 -10.01
C ALA A 515 29.64 -19.03 -8.62
N ASP A 516 29.03 -19.57 -7.56
CA ASP A 516 29.34 -19.21 -6.17
C ASP A 516 30.25 -20.27 -5.52
N GLY A 517 31.55 -20.03 -5.60
CA GLY A 517 32.56 -20.93 -5.03
C GLY A 517 32.49 -21.09 -3.51
N ASN A 518 31.91 -20.12 -2.78
CA ASN A 518 31.73 -20.24 -1.33
C ASN A 518 30.66 -21.28 -1.02
N MET A 519 29.50 -21.17 -1.69
CA MET A 519 28.41 -22.12 -1.52
C MET A 519 28.82 -23.53 -1.97
N VAL A 520 29.57 -23.67 -3.07
CA VAL A 520 30.14 -24.95 -3.51
C VAL A 520 31.05 -25.55 -2.42
N SER A 521 32.00 -24.76 -1.91
CA SER A 521 32.92 -25.21 -0.87
C SER A 521 32.19 -25.64 0.41
N ASN A 522 31.20 -24.87 0.84
CA ASN A 522 30.40 -25.17 2.02
C ASN A 522 29.61 -26.48 1.86
N ILE A 523 28.98 -26.72 0.70
CA ILE A 523 28.25 -27.95 0.43
C ILE A 523 29.20 -29.16 0.42
N LEU A 524 30.36 -29.05 -0.24
CA LEU A 524 31.36 -30.13 -0.25
C LEU A 524 31.92 -30.42 1.16
N GLU A 525 32.08 -29.40 2.01
CA GLU A 525 32.45 -29.59 3.41
C GLU A 525 31.37 -30.29 4.24
N ILE A 526 30.09 -29.92 4.06
CA ILE A 526 28.96 -30.58 4.72
C ILE A 526 28.96 -32.08 4.38
N LEU A 527 29.13 -32.41 3.10
CA LEU A 527 29.23 -33.80 2.63
C LEU A 527 30.37 -34.58 3.29
N LYS A 528 31.57 -33.98 3.36
CA LYS A 528 32.73 -34.58 4.04
C LYS A 528 32.47 -34.82 5.53
N ARG A 529 31.82 -33.87 6.23
CA ARG A 529 31.50 -33.99 7.66
C ARG A 529 30.51 -35.13 7.95
N GLU A 530 29.64 -35.43 6.99
CA GLU A 530 28.62 -36.48 7.09
C GLU A 530 29.11 -37.85 6.61
N ASN A 531 30.44 -38.00 6.43
CA ASN A 531 31.14 -39.21 5.98
C ASN A 531 30.72 -39.69 4.58
N ILE A 532 30.36 -38.76 3.69
CA ILE A 532 30.16 -39.05 2.26
C ILE A 532 31.51 -38.95 1.57
N ASP A 533 31.83 -39.89 0.68
CA ASP A 533 33.08 -39.86 -0.08
C ASP A 533 33.01 -38.77 -1.16
N VAL A 534 33.84 -37.73 -1.04
CA VAL A 534 33.82 -36.56 -1.93
C VAL A 534 35.07 -36.55 -2.80
N ASN A 535 34.89 -36.86 -4.08
CA ASN A 535 35.92 -36.77 -5.11
C ASN A 535 35.72 -35.51 -5.96
N ALA A 536 36.24 -34.38 -5.47
CA ALA A 536 36.22 -33.10 -6.16
C ALA A 536 37.57 -32.39 -5.99
N PRO A 537 37.94 -31.47 -6.90
CA PRO A 537 39.13 -30.63 -6.72
C PRO A 537 39.13 -29.97 -5.34
N ASN A 538 40.26 -30.02 -4.63
CA ASN A 538 40.41 -29.38 -3.32
C ASN A 538 40.75 -27.90 -3.47
N TRP A 539 39.91 -27.18 -4.21
CA TRP A 539 40.02 -25.76 -4.49
C TRP A 539 39.45 -24.92 -3.35
N ARG A 540 40.02 -23.74 -3.17
CA ARG A 540 39.49 -22.69 -2.29
C ARG A 540 38.28 -22.00 -2.93
N GLU A 541 37.52 -21.24 -2.13
CA GLU A 541 36.40 -20.42 -2.60
C GLU A 541 36.74 -19.60 -3.85
N SER A 542 37.88 -18.91 -3.86
CA SER A 542 38.28 -18.06 -4.98
C SER A 542 38.60 -18.88 -6.23
N GLU A 543 39.28 -20.01 -6.08
CA GLU A 543 39.63 -20.91 -7.20
C GLU A 543 38.37 -21.52 -7.83
N TRP A 544 37.40 -21.95 -7.01
CA TRP A 544 36.08 -22.38 -7.50
C TRP A 544 35.35 -21.27 -8.24
N THR A 545 35.33 -20.06 -7.66
CA THR A 545 34.64 -18.91 -8.26
C THR A 545 35.27 -18.53 -9.61
N ASP A 546 36.59 -18.45 -9.68
CA ASP A 546 37.32 -18.11 -10.90
C ASP A 546 37.08 -19.15 -11.99
N TYR A 547 37.17 -20.44 -11.66
CA TYR A 547 36.90 -21.52 -12.60
C TYR A 547 35.46 -21.48 -13.12
N LEU A 548 34.46 -21.36 -12.24
CA LEU A 548 33.04 -21.36 -12.63
C LEU A 548 32.67 -20.11 -13.42
N ARG A 549 33.23 -18.94 -13.08
CA ARG A 549 33.02 -17.70 -13.86
C ARG A 549 33.66 -17.78 -15.24
N ASN A 550 34.84 -18.42 -15.38
CA ASN A 550 35.48 -18.65 -16.68
C ASN A 550 34.63 -19.53 -17.62
N GLN A 551 33.78 -20.42 -17.09
CA GLN A 551 32.84 -21.19 -17.92
C GLN A 551 31.81 -20.31 -18.65
N TYR A 552 31.62 -19.07 -18.19
CA TYR A 552 30.76 -18.07 -18.81
C TYR A 552 31.51 -17.05 -19.66
N GLU A 553 32.85 -17.14 -19.77
CA GLU A 553 33.66 -16.17 -20.52
C GLU A 553 33.24 -16.12 -22.00
N GLY A 554 33.07 -14.90 -22.52
CA GLY A 554 32.64 -14.65 -23.91
C GLY A 554 31.14 -14.79 -24.17
N ALA A 555 30.34 -15.24 -23.20
CA ALA A 555 28.89 -15.29 -23.33
C ALA A 555 28.25 -13.90 -23.17
N SER A 556 27.16 -13.63 -23.91
CA SER A 556 26.37 -12.41 -23.70
C SER A 556 25.60 -12.48 -22.38
N LEU A 557 25.27 -11.33 -21.80
CA LEU A 557 24.45 -11.25 -20.58
C LEU A 557 23.15 -12.07 -20.71
N GLN A 558 22.43 -11.91 -21.83
CA GLN A 558 21.21 -12.67 -22.08
C GLN A 558 21.47 -14.19 -22.05
N ARG A 559 22.56 -14.64 -22.68
CA ARG A 559 22.93 -16.06 -22.69
C ARG A 559 23.26 -16.56 -21.29
N ILE A 560 23.91 -15.75 -20.46
CA ILE A 560 24.20 -16.09 -19.06
C ILE A 560 22.90 -16.23 -18.26
N LEU A 561 21.98 -15.28 -18.40
CA LEU A 561 20.66 -15.32 -17.75
C LEU A 561 19.87 -16.58 -18.13
N ASP A 562 19.92 -17.03 -19.39
CA ASP A 562 19.29 -18.28 -19.84
C ASP A 562 19.85 -19.55 -19.14
N PHE A 563 21.11 -19.51 -18.68
CA PHE A 563 21.71 -20.62 -17.95
C PHE A 563 21.41 -20.54 -16.46
N VAL A 564 21.57 -19.37 -15.84
CA VAL A 564 21.29 -19.21 -14.40
C VAL A 564 19.81 -19.29 -14.08
N THR A 565 18.90 -18.99 -15.01
CA THR A 565 17.44 -19.14 -14.80
C THR A 565 17.01 -20.57 -14.48
N LYS A 566 17.77 -21.57 -14.95
CA LYS A 566 17.48 -22.99 -14.66
C LYS A 566 17.46 -23.31 -13.17
N VAL A 567 18.22 -22.58 -12.35
CA VAL A 567 18.23 -22.81 -10.89
C VAL A 567 16.93 -22.38 -10.22
N GLY A 568 16.20 -21.45 -10.83
CA GLY A 568 14.94 -20.92 -10.33
C GLY A 568 13.70 -21.70 -10.76
N THR A 569 13.83 -22.66 -11.68
CA THR A 569 12.71 -23.45 -12.22
C THR A 569 12.65 -24.86 -11.63
N GLN A 570 11.49 -25.51 -11.74
CA GLN A 570 11.30 -26.90 -11.32
C GLN A 570 11.77 -27.88 -12.38
N PHE A 571 12.23 -29.05 -11.95
CA PHE A 571 12.67 -30.17 -12.76
C PHE A 571 13.84 -29.85 -13.70
N SER A 572 14.67 -28.87 -13.34
CA SER A 572 15.80 -28.42 -14.17
C SER A 572 16.98 -29.37 -14.14
N TYR A 573 17.19 -30.05 -13.01
CA TYR A 573 18.30 -30.96 -12.79
C TYR A 573 17.78 -32.39 -12.56
N GLY A 574 17.57 -33.11 -13.67
CA GLY A 574 17.19 -34.52 -13.64
C GLY A 574 18.40 -35.43 -13.45
N ALA A 575 18.39 -36.25 -12.40
CA ALA A 575 19.36 -37.34 -12.24
C ALA A 575 19.06 -38.46 -13.24
N THR A 576 20.09 -38.89 -13.98
CA THR A 576 19.99 -40.01 -14.91
C THR A 576 20.80 -41.19 -14.37
N GLU A 577 20.19 -42.37 -14.27
CA GLU A 577 20.87 -43.57 -13.78
C GLU A 577 21.90 -44.08 -14.79
N VAL A 578 23.08 -44.45 -14.29
CA VAL A 578 24.13 -45.14 -15.05
C VAL A 578 23.99 -46.63 -14.80
N ILE A 579 23.16 -47.29 -15.61
CA ILE A 579 22.82 -48.72 -15.48
C ILE A 579 24.09 -49.60 -15.40
N GLU A 580 25.14 -49.25 -16.13
CA GLU A 580 26.41 -50.01 -16.17
C GLU A 580 27.22 -49.95 -14.87
N LYS A 581 27.06 -48.89 -14.06
CA LYS A 581 27.75 -48.71 -12.77
C LYS A 581 26.85 -49.04 -11.57
N SER A 582 25.54 -49.10 -11.76
CA SER A 582 24.59 -49.55 -10.75
C SER A 582 24.71 -51.06 -10.50
N ASN A 583 24.58 -51.48 -9.24
CA ASN A 583 24.56 -52.90 -8.84
C ASN A 583 23.33 -53.20 -7.96
N GLU A 584 23.29 -54.36 -7.29
CA GLU A 584 22.13 -54.76 -6.47
C GLU A 584 21.91 -53.88 -5.23
N THR A 585 22.96 -53.22 -4.71
CA THR A 585 22.90 -52.44 -3.47
C THR A 585 23.11 -50.94 -3.67
N ILE A 586 23.70 -50.52 -4.79
CA ILE A 586 24.09 -49.14 -5.10
C ILE A 586 23.51 -48.74 -6.45
N THR A 587 22.92 -47.56 -6.51
CA THR A 587 22.55 -46.90 -7.78
C THR A 587 23.53 -45.76 -8.05
N THR A 588 24.09 -45.72 -9.25
CA THR A 588 24.93 -44.60 -9.69
C THR A 588 24.11 -43.67 -10.58
N TYR A 589 24.18 -42.37 -10.33
CA TYR A 589 23.51 -41.34 -11.11
C TYR A 589 24.52 -40.31 -11.64
N PHE A 590 24.14 -39.61 -12.71
CA PHE A 590 24.79 -38.37 -13.11
C PHE A 590 23.78 -37.23 -13.27
N ILE A 591 24.25 -36.01 -13.01
CA ILE A 591 23.56 -34.75 -13.30
C ILE A 591 24.48 -33.89 -14.14
N LYS A 592 23.89 -33.26 -15.16
CA LYS A 592 24.60 -32.31 -16.03
C LYS A 592 24.30 -30.89 -15.57
N VAL A 593 25.37 -30.11 -15.35
CA VAL A 593 25.32 -28.68 -15.07
C VAL A 593 25.81 -27.94 -16.31
N PRO A 594 24.89 -27.43 -17.14
CA PRO A 594 25.24 -26.90 -18.45
C PRO A 594 25.76 -25.46 -18.37
N PHE A 595 26.85 -25.15 -19.05
CA PHE A 595 27.42 -23.80 -19.20
C PHE A 595 27.42 -23.40 -20.69
N PRO A 596 27.72 -22.14 -21.04
CA PRO A 596 27.82 -21.71 -22.44
C PRO A 596 28.89 -22.46 -23.24
N ASN A 597 30.04 -22.71 -22.61
CA ASN A 597 31.21 -23.27 -23.29
C ASN A 597 31.38 -24.78 -23.03
N ASP A 598 30.84 -25.29 -21.93
CA ASP A 598 30.99 -26.69 -21.52
C ASP A 598 29.81 -27.22 -20.68
N THR A 599 29.88 -28.46 -20.19
CA THR A 599 28.91 -29.05 -19.27
C THR A 599 29.63 -29.85 -18.19
N LEU A 600 29.57 -29.37 -16.95
CA LEU A 600 30.11 -30.11 -15.81
C LEU A 600 29.18 -31.26 -15.44
N THR A 601 29.76 -32.39 -15.02
CA THR A 601 28.99 -33.56 -14.63
C THR A 601 29.22 -33.89 -13.16
N ILE A 602 28.13 -33.96 -12.39
CA ILE A 602 28.14 -34.45 -11.02
C ILE A 602 27.68 -35.91 -11.05
N GLN A 603 28.59 -36.84 -10.74
CA GLN A 603 28.26 -38.25 -10.54
C GLN A 603 28.05 -38.49 -9.04
N PHE A 604 27.05 -39.26 -8.64
CA PHE A 604 26.86 -39.64 -7.24
C PHE A 604 26.31 -41.06 -7.11
N GLU A 605 26.53 -41.67 -5.96
CA GLU A 605 26.07 -43.02 -5.63
C GLU A 605 25.13 -42.98 -4.43
N GLU A 606 24.03 -43.70 -4.51
CA GLU A 606 23.05 -43.86 -3.43
C GLU A 606 22.87 -45.33 -3.09
N ASN A 607 22.68 -45.64 -1.80
CA ASN A 607 22.28 -46.95 -1.36
C ASN A 607 20.80 -47.20 -1.70
N LYS A 608 20.49 -48.32 -2.35
CA LYS A 608 19.13 -48.70 -2.77
C LYS A 608 18.19 -48.99 -1.60
N GLU A 609 18.71 -49.38 -0.44
CA GLU A 609 17.88 -49.77 0.72
C GLU A 609 17.31 -48.58 1.48
N ASP A 610 18.12 -47.54 1.70
CA ASP A 610 17.76 -46.38 2.54
C ASP A 610 17.80 -45.03 1.79
N GLY A 611 18.21 -45.02 0.51
CA GLY A 611 18.34 -43.80 -0.30
C GLY A 611 19.46 -42.87 0.16
N ARG A 612 20.37 -43.34 1.02
CA ARG A 612 21.46 -42.51 1.53
C ARG A 612 22.56 -42.35 0.49
N MET A 613 23.01 -41.11 0.29
CA MET A 613 24.18 -40.81 -0.54
C MET A 613 25.46 -41.40 0.08
N LEU A 614 26.24 -42.09 -0.74
CA LEU A 614 27.50 -42.74 -0.36
C LEU A 614 28.72 -41.98 -0.88
N SER A 615 28.67 -41.53 -2.14
CA SER A 615 29.77 -40.81 -2.78
C SER A 615 29.26 -39.74 -3.74
N ILE A 616 30.09 -38.73 -3.97
CA ILE A 616 29.88 -37.68 -4.99
C ILE A 616 31.21 -37.39 -5.70
N THR A 617 31.16 -37.26 -7.02
CA THR A 617 32.30 -36.94 -7.87
C THR A 617 31.95 -35.78 -8.78
N VAL A 618 32.78 -34.74 -8.79
CA VAL A 618 32.68 -33.63 -9.75
C VAL A 618 33.65 -33.90 -10.88
N ILE A 619 33.12 -34.15 -12.08
CA ILE A 619 33.88 -34.47 -13.28
C ILE A 619 33.94 -33.19 -14.13
N ASP A 620 35.17 -32.68 -14.30
CA ASP A 620 35.57 -31.65 -15.26
C ASP A 620 35.73 -32.28 -16.64
#